data_AF-A0A2D6IS08-F1
#
_entry.id   AF-A0A2D6IS08-F1
#
_cell.length_a   1.000
_cell.length_b   1.000
_cell.length_c   1.000
_cell.angle_alpha   90.00
_cell.angle_beta   90.00
_cell.angle_gamma   90.00
#
_symmetry.space_group_name_H-M   'P 1'
#
loop_
_entity.id
_entity.type
_entity.pdbx_description
1 polymer ?
#
loop_
_entity_poly.entity_id
_entity_poly.type
_entity_poly.pdbx_seq_one_letter_code
_entity_poly.pdbx_strand_id
1 'polypeptide(L)'
;MGAFANGDPASFLKFSTDFDAKCVTRGGVMIYISNTHSTGKIKVLLERWYMDNRTADRGRSVLMPGAEPEALGCSLVSDGKQEWKVLKSEWVE
;
A
#
# COMPACT_ATOMS: atom_id res chain seq x y z
N MET A 1 5.82 -17.64 -24.18
CA MET A 1 5.93 -18.31 -22.87
C MET A 1 6.81 -17.46 -21.96
N GLY A 2 6.36 -17.14 -20.74
CA GLY A 2 7.22 -16.51 -19.73
C GLY A 2 6.53 -15.76 -18.57
N ALA A 3 5.32 -16.16 -18.15
CA ALA A 3 4.55 -15.41 -17.15
C ALA A 3 4.66 -15.93 -15.70
N PHE A 4 5.51 -16.93 -15.42
CA PHE A 4 5.47 -17.67 -14.15
C PHE A 4 6.75 -17.62 -13.31
N ALA A 5 7.78 -16.85 -13.69
CA ALA A 5 9.03 -16.81 -12.92
C ALA A 5 9.00 -15.89 -11.69
N ASN A 6 8.02 -14.97 -11.60
CA ASN A 6 8.03 -13.90 -10.60
C ASN A 6 7.12 -14.14 -9.38
N GLY A 7 6.46 -15.30 -9.26
CA GLY A 7 5.55 -15.58 -8.12
C GLY A 7 4.28 -14.71 -8.09
N ASP A 8 3.51 -14.81 -7.00
CA ASP A 8 2.31 -14.00 -6.78
C ASP A 8 2.71 -12.54 -6.46
N PRO A 9 2.25 -11.54 -7.24
CA PRO A 9 2.60 -10.13 -7.01
C PRO A 9 2.23 -9.66 -5.59
N ALA A 10 1.21 -10.23 -4.95
CA ALA A 10 0.86 -9.86 -3.57
C ALA A 10 1.99 -10.17 -2.58
N SER A 11 2.79 -11.20 -2.85
CA SER A 11 3.90 -11.63 -1.99
C SER A 11 5.07 -10.63 -1.96
N PHE A 12 5.10 -9.69 -2.92
CA PHE A 12 6.13 -8.65 -3.04
C PHE A 12 5.62 -7.27 -2.62
N LEU A 13 4.40 -7.17 -2.10
CA LEU A 13 3.89 -5.94 -1.51
C LEU A 13 4.24 -5.90 -0.04
N LYS A 14 4.88 -4.80 0.38
CA LYS A 14 5.21 -4.58 1.79
C LYS A 14 4.59 -3.29 2.27
N PHE A 15 3.83 -3.38 3.36
CA PHE A 15 3.41 -2.21 4.12
C PHE A 15 4.49 -1.83 5.12
N SER A 16 4.70 -0.54 5.29
CA SER A 16 5.56 0.02 6.33
C SER A 16 4.91 1.27 6.92
N THR A 17 5.46 1.73 8.04
CA THR A 17 5.00 2.94 8.72
C THR A 17 6.18 3.80 9.13
N ASP A 18 5.99 5.12 9.11
CA ASP A 18 6.99 6.07 9.60
C ASP A 18 6.35 7.23 10.39
N PHE A 19 7.13 7.86 11.26
CA PHE A 19 6.73 8.96 12.13
C PHE A 19 6.75 10.31 11.39
N ASP A 20 6.02 10.40 10.28
CA ASP A 20 5.82 11.67 9.57
C ASP A 20 5.13 12.69 10.49
N ALA A 21 5.70 13.90 10.59
CA ALA A 21 5.22 14.95 11.49
C ALA A 21 3.72 15.27 11.31
N LYS A 22 3.18 15.15 10.10
CA LYS A 22 1.76 15.40 9.82
C LYS A 22 0.84 14.37 10.45
N CYS A 23 1.31 13.14 10.63
CA CYS A 23 0.56 12.07 11.26
C CYS A 23 0.78 12.02 12.77
N VAL A 24 2.02 12.27 13.22
CA VAL A 24 2.39 12.25 14.65
C VAL A 24 1.65 13.32 15.44
N THR A 25 1.45 14.51 14.87
CA THR A 25 0.67 15.59 15.51
C THR A 25 -0.77 15.20 15.83
N ARG A 26 -1.29 14.15 15.19
CA ARG A 26 -2.63 13.59 15.41
C ARG A 26 -2.60 12.27 16.18
N GLY A 27 -1.43 11.84 16.69
CA GLY A 27 -1.25 10.57 17.40
C GLY A 27 -1.13 9.34 16.50
N GLY A 28 -0.95 9.52 15.18
CA GLY A 28 -0.80 8.44 14.20
C GLY A 28 0.60 8.38 13.58
N VAL A 29 0.75 7.47 12.61
CA VAL A 29 1.96 7.32 11.77
C VAL A 29 1.55 7.33 10.29
N MET A 30 2.45 7.69 9.39
CA MET A 30 2.20 7.57 7.96
C MET A 30 2.27 6.10 7.56
N ILE A 31 1.31 5.63 6.76
CA ILE A 31 1.32 4.29 6.17
C ILE A 31 1.91 4.39 4.77
N TYR A 32 2.76 3.44 4.42
CA TYR A 32 3.33 3.31 3.08
C TYR A 32 3.12 1.91 2.51
N ILE A 33 3.21 1.81 1.19
CA ILE A 33 3.32 0.55 0.48
C ILE A 33 4.48 0.59 -0.51
N SER A 34 5.24 -0.49 -0.59
CA SER A 34 6.38 -0.62 -1.50
C SER A 34 6.35 -1.96 -2.24
N ASN A 35 6.97 -1.98 -3.42
CA ASN A 35 7.26 -3.19 -4.17
C ASN A 35 8.67 -3.69 -3.82
N THR A 36 8.77 -4.90 -3.26
CA THR A 36 10.03 -5.56 -2.90
C THR A 36 10.60 -6.45 -3.99
N HIS A 37 9.88 -6.60 -5.11
CA HIS A 37 10.37 -7.34 -6.27
C HIS A 37 11.49 -6.57 -6.97
N SER A 38 12.48 -7.28 -7.50
CA SER A 38 13.71 -6.69 -8.04
C SER A 38 13.55 -6.05 -9.42
N THR A 39 12.65 -6.55 -10.26
CA THR A 39 12.54 -6.13 -11.68
C THR A 39 11.12 -5.91 -12.20
N GLY A 40 10.17 -6.74 -11.76
CA GLY A 40 8.74 -6.62 -12.08
C GLY A 40 8.06 -5.42 -11.41
N LYS A 41 7.19 -4.76 -12.16
CA LYS A 41 6.30 -3.68 -11.69
C LYS A 41 4.98 -4.27 -11.25
N ILE A 42 4.41 -3.75 -10.16
CA ILE A 42 3.16 -4.27 -9.60
C ILE A 42 2.12 -3.17 -9.59
N LYS A 43 0.99 -3.42 -10.23
CA LYS A 43 -0.21 -2.60 -10.08
C LYS A 43 -1.03 -3.16 -8.94
N VAL A 44 -1.31 -2.32 -7.95
CA VAL A 44 -2.08 -2.68 -6.76
C VAL A 44 -3.36 -1.86 -6.70
N LEU A 45 -4.46 -2.54 -6.41
CA LEU A 45 -5.73 -1.95 -6.01
C LEU A 45 -5.87 -2.16 -4.50
N LEU A 46 -6.00 -1.06 -3.78
CA LEU A 46 -6.13 -1.00 -2.35
C LEU A 46 -7.56 -0.60 -1.99
N GLU A 47 -8.04 -1.12 -0.88
CA GLU A 47 -9.26 -0.65 -0.24
C GLU A 47 -8.96 -0.07 1.12
N ARG A 48 -9.63 1.04 1.42
CA ARG A 48 -9.49 1.73 2.70
C ARG A 48 -10.47 1.18 3.72
N TRP A 49 -10.00 1.00 4.92
CA TRP A 49 -10.78 0.63 6.10
C TRP A 49 -10.69 1.77 7.11
N TYR A 50 -11.83 2.12 7.70
CA TYR A 50 -11.94 3.16 8.71
C TYR A 50 -12.71 2.62 9.90
N MET A 51 -12.15 2.73 11.11
CA MET A 51 -12.75 2.17 12.33
C MET A 51 -13.19 0.72 12.13
N ASP A 52 -12.31 -0.10 11.53
CA ASP A 52 -12.52 -1.50 11.18
C ASP A 52 -13.69 -1.78 10.21
N ASN A 53 -14.22 -0.74 9.54
CA ASN A 53 -15.26 -0.85 8.52
C ASN A 53 -14.67 -0.61 7.12
N ARG A 54 -15.02 -1.48 6.16
CA ARG A 54 -14.65 -1.31 4.76
C ARG A 54 -15.35 -0.08 4.17
N THR A 55 -14.58 0.83 3.59
CA THR A 55 -15.10 2.03 2.92
C THR A 55 -15.29 1.81 1.42
N ALA A 56 -15.96 2.75 0.74
CA ALA A 56 -16.09 2.75 -0.71
C ALA A 56 -14.80 3.19 -1.43
N ASP A 57 -13.84 3.77 -0.71
CA ASP A 57 -12.63 4.33 -1.30
C ASP A 57 -11.68 3.24 -1.79
N ARG A 58 -11.10 3.51 -2.97
CA ARG A 58 -10.15 2.62 -3.63
C ARG A 58 -8.91 3.42 -4.01
N GLY A 59 -7.75 2.93 -3.59
CA GLY A 59 -6.44 3.44 -4.01
C GLY A 59 -5.92 2.59 -5.16
N ARG A 60 -5.36 3.21 -6.20
CA ARG A 60 -4.72 2.48 -7.31
C ARG A 60 -3.33 3.02 -7.53
N SER A 61 -2.35 2.13 -7.46
CA SER A 61 -0.93 2.50 -7.52
C SER A 61 -0.18 1.55 -8.44
N VAL A 62 0.83 2.06 -9.12
CA VAL A 62 1.78 1.24 -9.90
C VAL A 62 3.14 1.38 -9.25
N LEU A 63 3.54 0.33 -8.54
CA LEU A 63 4.74 0.30 -7.73
C LEU A 63 5.92 -0.24 -8.55
N MET A 64 6.86 0.66 -8.83
CA MET A 64 8.08 0.34 -9.55
C MET A 64 9.06 -0.41 -8.63
N PRO A 65 9.83 -1.38 -9.15
CA PRO A 65 10.85 -2.06 -8.36
C PRO A 65 11.92 -1.06 -7.90
N GLY A 66 12.28 -1.11 -6.61
CA GLY A 66 13.30 -0.24 -6.03
C GLY A 66 12.93 1.25 -5.92
N ALA A 67 11.70 1.64 -6.26
CA ALA A 67 11.23 3.00 -6.03
C ALA A 67 10.90 3.24 -4.56
N GLU A 68 10.87 4.52 -4.18
CA GLU A 68 10.46 4.94 -2.84
C GLU A 68 9.04 4.44 -2.50
N PRO A 69 8.80 4.04 -1.23
CA PRO A 69 7.47 3.63 -0.80
C PRO A 69 6.42 4.71 -1.05
N GLU A 70 5.27 4.32 -1.57
CA GLU A 70 4.16 5.23 -1.84
C GLU A 70 3.37 5.50 -0.55
N ALA A 71 3.14 6.77 -0.23
CA ALA A 71 2.40 7.17 0.95
C ALA A 71 0.89 6.96 0.76
N LEU A 72 0.27 6.24 1.70
CA LEU A 72 -1.17 5.94 1.70
C LEU A 72 -1.96 6.80 2.70
N GLY A 73 -1.28 7.67 3.44
CA GLY A 73 -1.87 8.55 4.45
C GLY A 73 -1.71 8.04 5.88
N CYS A 74 -2.18 8.84 6.82
CA CYS A 74 -2.01 8.55 8.25
C CYS A 74 -2.84 7.35 8.70
N SER A 75 -2.34 6.62 9.70
CA SER A 75 -3.05 5.53 10.38
C SER A 75 -4.17 6.00 11.31
N LEU A 76 -4.22 7.30 11.61
CA LEU A 76 -5.23 7.93 12.43
C LEU A 76 -5.73 9.19 11.73
N VAL A 77 -7.03 9.26 11.45
CA VAL A 77 -7.70 10.36 10.76
C VAL A 77 -9.01 10.67 11.49
N SER A 78 -9.26 11.93 11.84
CA SER A 78 -10.49 12.36 12.54
C SER A 78 -10.82 11.49 13.77
N ASP A 79 -9.81 11.20 14.59
CA ASP A 79 -9.86 10.35 15.78
C ASP A 79 -10.17 8.85 15.52
N GLY A 80 -10.25 8.43 14.26
CA GLY A 80 -10.52 7.06 13.86
C GLY A 80 -9.35 6.37 13.15
N LYS A 81 -9.17 5.08 13.46
CA LYS A 81 -8.15 4.23 12.87
C LYS A 81 -8.39 4.07 11.36
N GLN A 82 -7.35 4.25 10.57
CA GLN A 82 -7.34 4.04 9.13
C GLN A 82 -6.35 2.94 8.76
N GLU A 83 -6.78 2.02 7.91
CA GLU A 83 -5.95 0.94 7.36
C GLU A 83 -6.18 0.80 5.86
N TRP A 84 -5.22 0.17 5.19
CA TRP A 84 -5.31 -0.19 3.78
C TRP A 84 -5.08 -1.68 3.62
N LYS A 85 -5.91 -2.32 2.80
CA LYS A 85 -5.78 -3.74 2.46
C LYS A 85 -5.65 -3.90 0.95
N VAL A 86 -4.86 -4.87 0.52
CA VAL A 86 -4.74 -5.24 -0.88
C VAL A 86 -6.03 -5.93 -1.31
N LEU A 87 -6.75 -5.32 -2.25
CA LEU A 87 -7.92 -5.89 -2.88
C LEU A 87 -7.54 -6.72 -4.11
N LYS A 88 -6.57 -6.24 -4.89
CA LYS A 88 -6.03 -6.94 -6.07
C LYS A 88 -4.60 -6.49 -6.35
N SER A 89 -3.77 -7.40 -6.83
CA SER A 89 -2.45 -7.09 -7.37
C SER A 89 -2.24 -7.80 -8.71
N GLU A 90 -1.62 -7.12 -9.66
CA GLU A 90 -1.31 -7.66 -10.98
C GLU A 90 0.07 -7.19 -11.44
N TRP A 91 0.81 -8.09 -12.12
CA TRP A 91 2.02 -7.70 -12.82
C TRP A 91 1.68 -6.74 -13.95
N VAL A 92 2.55 -5.76 -14.18
CA VAL A 92 2.47 -4.85 -15.32
C VAL A 92 3.55 -5.24 -16.32
N GLU A 93 3.14 -5.42 -17.59
CA GLU A 93 4.04 -5.70 -18.72
C GLU A 93 4.95 -4.50 -19.06
#